data_AF-A0A4Q2XHP6-F1
#
_entry.id   AF-A0A4Q2XHP6-F1
#
_cell.length_a   1.000
_cell.length_b   1.000
_cell.length_c   1.000
_cell.angle_alpha   90.00
_cell.angle_beta   90.00
_cell.angle_gamma   90.00
#
_symmetry.space_group_name_H-M   'P 1'
#
loop_
_entity.id
_entity.type
_entity.pdbx_description
1 polymer ?
#
loop_
_entity_poly.entity_id
_entity_poly.type
_entity_poly.pdbx_seq_one_letter_code
_entity_poly.pdbx_strand_id
1 'polypeptide(L)'
;MGETTGTGRLIYTGTGEESARGFLLRSTDTTGSVGGGLIEQAGAGTLKFTGNVGSSSTTAAKTLTLQGSTEGVGELSGVISNSDAGLTNLTKAGTGTWTVSGVNTYTGTTTVNGGTLVAGGTTTGSGVNSSTAIVVNAAATFALGRDNVIGDLSSLTLNGGTLDTRGNDDTLGNLSLTNLNTLALGDGSTTLTFSGLTAGVGSMLRITGWTGLETGGGTDQVIFTGGLTETQLASIKFVDPNGISGTFDAAVLGNGEIYAVVPESSVAGFILLSACGFAFRRRDRRRGA
;
A
#
# COMPACT_ATOMS: atom_id res chain seq x y z
N MET A 1 -13.03 -24.72 8.82
CA MET A 1 -12.38 -24.12 10.00
C MET A 1 -13.42 -23.28 10.73
N GLY A 2 -13.43 -23.38 12.05
CA GLY A 2 -14.42 -22.71 12.90
C GLY A 2 -15.81 -23.34 12.81
N GLU A 3 -16.75 -22.78 13.57
CA GLU A 3 -18.19 -23.03 13.46
C GLU A 3 -18.94 -21.92 14.21
N THR A 4 -20.00 -21.37 13.62
CA THR A 4 -20.77 -20.22 14.15
C THR A 4 -19.88 -19.02 14.58
N THR A 5 -19.73 -18.78 15.88
CA THR A 5 -18.84 -17.75 16.50
C THR A 5 -17.42 -18.27 16.77
N GLY A 6 -17.20 -19.58 16.70
CA GLY A 6 -15.92 -20.21 16.99
C GLY A 6 -14.91 -20.01 15.86
N THR A 7 -13.68 -19.67 16.23
CA THR A 7 -12.53 -19.59 15.31
C THR A 7 -11.74 -20.90 15.36
N GLY A 8 -11.68 -21.61 14.22
CA GLY A 8 -10.81 -22.78 14.10
C GLY A 8 -9.37 -22.34 13.88
N ARG A 9 -8.40 -22.95 14.58
CA ARG A 9 -6.97 -22.62 14.47
C ARG A 9 -6.19 -23.75 13.83
N LEU A 10 -5.38 -23.42 12.83
CA LEU A 10 -4.33 -24.27 12.26
C LEU A 10 -2.99 -23.65 12.64
N ILE A 11 -2.07 -24.45 13.17
CA ILE A 11 -0.71 -24.03 13.51
C ILE A 11 0.25 -24.86 12.67
N TYR A 12 1.12 -24.20 11.92
CA TYR A 12 2.18 -24.83 11.15
C TYR A 12 3.53 -24.55 11.82
N THR A 13 4.30 -25.59 12.12
CA THR A 13 5.60 -25.49 12.82
C THR A 13 6.77 -26.04 12.00
N GLY A 14 6.55 -26.32 10.70
CA GLY A 14 7.55 -26.95 9.83
C GLY A 14 8.58 -25.99 9.24
N THR A 15 9.44 -26.53 8.36
CA THR A 15 10.56 -25.82 7.72
C THR A 15 10.30 -25.45 6.25
N GLY A 16 9.07 -25.59 5.78
CA GLY A 16 8.66 -25.39 4.39
C GLY A 16 7.57 -26.39 3.99
N GLU A 17 6.47 -25.94 3.39
CA GLU A 17 5.36 -26.77 2.91
C GLU A 17 4.58 -26.05 1.81
N GLU A 18 4.17 -26.78 0.78
CA GLU A 18 3.14 -26.36 -0.16
C GLU A 18 1.98 -27.35 -0.13
N SER A 19 0.76 -26.84 0.06
CA SER A 19 -0.44 -27.67 0.12
C SER A 19 -1.53 -27.18 -0.82
N ALA A 20 -2.07 -28.09 -1.61
CA ALA A 20 -3.26 -27.86 -2.42
C ALA A 20 -4.59 -27.96 -1.65
N ARG A 21 -4.53 -28.13 -0.32
CA ARG A 21 -5.73 -28.22 0.51
C ARG A 21 -6.40 -26.85 0.61
N GLY A 22 -7.68 -26.80 0.24
CA GLY A 22 -8.52 -25.63 0.47
C GLY A 22 -9.09 -25.58 1.87
N PHE A 23 -9.60 -24.42 2.24
CA PHE A 23 -10.26 -24.18 3.52
C PHE A 23 -11.69 -23.67 3.30
N LEU A 24 -12.61 -24.14 4.14
CA LEU A 24 -13.97 -23.60 4.22
C LEU A 24 -14.17 -22.99 5.60
N LEU A 25 -14.38 -21.68 5.69
CA LEU A 25 -14.79 -20.99 6.91
C LEU A 25 -16.25 -21.35 7.19
N ARG A 26 -16.51 -22.09 8.26
CA ARG A 26 -17.84 -22.68 8.46
C ARG A 26 -18.76 -21.76 9.27
N SER A 27 -20.05 -21.79 8.90
CA SER A 27 -21.16 -21.27 9.69
C SER A 27 -22.39 -22.16 9.48
N THR A 28 -23.01 -22.61 10.57
CA THR A 28 -24.40 -23.05 10.61
C THR A 28 -25.32 -21.96 11.16
N ASP A 29 -24.76 -20.83 11.57
CA ASP A 29 -25.51 -19.71 12.10
C ASP A 29 -26.01 -18.79 10.98
N THR A 30 -27.31 -18.47 11.02
CA THR A 30 -28.02 -17.55 10.13
C THR A 30 -28.25 -16.17 10.76
N THR A 31 -27.87 -15.98 12.02
CA THR A 31 -28.20 -14.80 12.85
C THR A 31 -27.14 -13.69 12.88
N GLY A 32 -26.10 -13.79 12.05
CA GLY A 32 -25.10 -12.73 11.90
C GLY A 32 -23.82 -12.90 12.73
N SER A 33 -23.56 -14.07 13.31
CA SER A 33 -22.35 -14.30 14.13
C SER A 33 -21.04 -14.23 13.35
N VAL A 34 -20.08 -13.50 13.93
CA VAL A 34 -18.72 -13.35 13.41
C VAL A 34 -17.82 -14.42 14.02
N GLY A 35 -17.46 -15.41 13.22
CA GLY A 35 -16.46 -16.44 13.54
C GLY A 35 -15.48 -16.58 12.37
N GLY A 36 -14.71 -17.67 12.31
CA GLY A 36 -13.90 -17.93 11.12
C GLY A 36 -12.73 -18.88 11.32
N GLY A 37 -11.60 -18.54 10.69
CA GLY A 37 -10.42 -19.39 10.65
C GLY A 37 -9.18 -18.59 11.01
N LEU A 38 -8.25 -19.21 11.74
CA LEU A 38 -6.93 -18.68 12.03
C LEU A 38 -5.90 -19.66 11.49
N ILE A 39 -4.98 -19.16 10.66
CA ILE A 39 -3.82 -19.90 10.19
C ILE A 39 -2.59 -19.21 10.78
N GLU A 40 -1.81 -19.96 11.55
CA GLU A 40 -0.60 -19.49 12.19
C GLU A 40 0.62 -20.15 11.56
N GLN A 41 1.45 -19.33 10.92
CA GLN A 41 2.80 -19.71 10.54
C GLN A 41 3.68 -19.53 11.79
N ALA A 42 4.04 -20.65 12.43
CA ALA A 42 4.95 -20.73 13.57
C ALA A 42 6.23 -21.53 13.25
N GLY A 43 6.51 -21.71 11.96
CA GLY A 43 7.66 -22.45 11.43
C GLY A 43 8.74 -21.53 10.88
N ALA A 44 9.80 -22.10 10.33
CA ALA A 44 10.95 -21.34 9.82
C ALA A 44 10.94 -21.15 8.29
N GLY A 45 10.20 -21.96 7.53
CA GLY A 45 10.15 -21.90 6.07
C GLY A 45 8.81 -21.42 5.50
N THR A 46 8.70 -21.39 4.18
CA THR A 46 7.48 -20.97 3.48
C THR A 46 6.32 -21.93 3.75
N LEU A 47 5.16 -21.42 4.14
CA LEU A 47 3.91 -22.16 4.19
C LEU A 47 3.00 -21.64 3.08
N LYS A 48 2.83 -22.41 2.01
CA LYS A 48 2.01 -22.02 0.85
C LYS A 48 0.75 -22.85 0.76
N PHE A 49 -0.39 -22.19 0.63
CA PHE A 49 -1.65 -22.83 0.26
C PHE A 49 -2.09 -22.40 -1.14
N THR A 50 -2.22 -23.39 -2.02
CA THR A 50 -2.71 -23.20 -3.40
C THR A 50 -4.20 -23.53 -3.53
N GLY A 51 -4.78 -24.21 -2.53
CA GLY A 51 -6.22 -24.45 -2.43
C GLY A 51 -6.99 -23.19 -2.04
N ASN A 52 -8.21 -23.05 -2.55
CA ASN A 52 -9.07 -21.89 -2.29
C ASN A 52 -9.51 -21.79 -0.83
N VAL A 53 -9.80 -20.57 -0.39
CA VAL A 53 -10.47 -20.28 0.88
C VAL A 53 -11.86 -19.75 0.59
N GLY A 54 -12.89 -20.53 0.91
CA GLY A 54 -14.29 -20.12 0.82
C GLY A 54 -14.93 -19.94 2.20
N SER A 55 -16.16 -19.46 2.21
CA SER A 55 -17.04 -19.42 3.38
C SER A 55 -18.32 -20.21 3.12
N SER A 56 -18.93 -20.78 4.15
CA SER A 56 -20.25 -21.45 4.06
C SER A 56 -21.39 -20.62 4.67
N SER A 57 -21.12 -19.36 5.01
CA SER A 57 -22.08 -18.48 5.69
C SER A 57 -23.04 -17.80 4.71
N THR A 58 -24.34 -17.96 4.85
CA THR A 58 -25.29 -17.35 3.90
C THR A 58 -25.56 -15.87 4.19
N THR A 59 -25.33 -15.41 5.43
CA THR A 59 -25.65 -14.03 5.86
C THR A 59 -24.58 -13.37 6.72
N ALA A 60 -23.87 -14.11 7.57
CA ALA A 60 -22.90 -13.53 8.50
C ALA A 60 -21.52 -13.35 7.86
N ALA A 61 -20.83 -12.26 8.21
CA ALA A 61 -19.44 -12.09 7.81
C ALA A 61 -18.52 -13.08 8.55
N LYS A 62 -17.49 -13.60 7.87
CA LYS A 62 -16.46 -14.47 8.44
C LYS A 62 -15.09 -13.83 8.32
N THR A 63 -14.23 -14.09 9.30
CA THR A 63 -12.88 -13.53 9.32
C THR A 63 -11.84 -14.64 9.17
N LEU A 64 -11.02 -14.56 8.12
CA LEU A 64 -9.77 -15.31 8.02
C LEU A 64 -8.66 -14.50 8.69
N THR A 65 -8.03 -15.06 9.71
CA THR A 65 -6.89 -14.47 10.39
C THR A 65 -5.61 -15.19 9.98
N LEU A 66 -4.66 -14.45 9.43
CA LEU A 66 -3.31 -14.89 9.13
C LEU A 66 -2.39 -14.39 10.25
N GLN A 67 -1.74 -15.32 10.94
CA GLN A 67 -0.87 -15.04 12.08
C GLN A 67 0.51 -15.66 11.87
N GLY A 68 1.48 -15.19 12.64
CA GLY A 68 2.82 -15.73 12.73
C GLY A 68 3.77 -14.66 13.22
N SER A 69 4.78 -15.07 13.98
CA SER A 69 5.82 -14.16 14.52
C SER A 69 7.23 -14.74 14.37
N THR A 70 7.39 -15.75 13.52
CA THR A 70 8.66 -16.38 13.15
C THR A 70 9.18 -15.80 11.83
N GLU A 71 10.37 -16.23 11.41
CA GLU A 71 10.97 -15.86 10.12
C GLU A 71 10.26 -16.52 8.91
N GLY A 72 9.46 -17.57 9.17
CA GLY A 72 8.69 -18.23 8.12
C GLY A 72 7.66 -17.31 7.48
N VAL A 73 7.47 -17.48 6.18
CA VAL A 73 6.53 -16.66 5.38
C VAL A 73 5.31 -17.51 5.02
N GLY A 74 4.11 -16.97 5.23
CA GLY A 74 2.89 -17.59 4.73
C GLY A 74 2.51 -17.05 3.35
N GLU A 75 1.95 -17.90 2.47
CA GLU A 75 1.39 -17.49 1.19
C GLU A 75 0.03 -18.16 0.96
N LEU A 76 -0.99 -17.35 0.62
CA LEU A 76 -2.26 -17.82 0.07
C LEU A 76 -2.32 -17.46 -1.42
N SER A 77 -2.12 -18.46 -2.27
CA SER A 77 -2.22 -18.29 -3.73
C SER A 77 -3.54 -18.81 -4.31
N GLY A 78 -4.29 -19.59 -3.52
CA GLY A 78 -5.68 -19.93 -3.84
C GLY A 78 -6.60 -18.72 -3.73
N VAL A 79 -7.77 -18.77 -4.38
CA VAL A 79 -8.77 -17.70 -4.32
C VAL A 79 -9.41 -17.67 -2.94
N ILE A 80 -9.37 -16.51 -2.29
CA ILE A 80 -10.20 -16.17 -1.14
C ILE A 80 -11.48 -15.55 -1.69
N SER A 81 -12.62 -16.17 -1.38
CA SER A 81 -13.93 -15.72 -1.84
C SER A 81 -14.86 -15.38 -0.68
N ASN A 82 -15.85 -14.53 -0.96
CA ASN A 82 -17.04 -14.44 -0.11
C ASN A 82 -17.82 -15.77 -0.12
N SER A 83 -18.86 -15.80 0.71
CA SER A 83 -20.02 -16.68 0.58
C SER A 83 -21.23 -15.85 0.09
N ASP A 84 -22.34 -16.48 -0.28
CA ASP A 84 -23.56 -15.87 -0.84
C ASP A 84 -23.76 -14.37 -0.53
N ALA A 85 -24.41 -14.02 0.60
CA ALA A 85 -24.49 -12.63 1.07
C ALA A 85 -23.49 -12.32 2.21
N GLY A 86 -22.85 -13.35 2.78
CA GLY A 86 -21.88 -13.20 3.87
C GLY A 86 -20.49 -12.78 3.36
N LEU A 87 -20.01 -11.63 3.80
CA LEU A 87 -18.67 -11.14 3.47
C LEU A 87 -17.58 -12.01 4.09
N THR A 88 -16.43 -12.10 3.41
CA THR A 88 -15.19 -12.61 4.02
C THR A 88 -14.25 -11.44 4.28
N ASN A 89 -13.87 -11.26 5.54
CA ASN A 89 -12.85 -10.32 5.99
C ASN A 89 -11.51 -11.04 6.09
N LEU A 90 -10.45 -10.30 5.82
CA LEU A 90 -9.08 -10.77 5.99
C LEU A 90 -8.41 -9.98 7.11
N THR A 91 -7.79 -10.66 8.06
CA THR A 91 -6.99 -10.04 9.12
C THR A 91 -5.57 -10.60 9.10
N LYS A 92 -4.57 -9.75 9.04
CA LYS A 92 -3.16 -10.10 9.29
C LYS A 92 -2.77 -9.65 10.70
N ALA A 93 -2.21 -10.56 11.48
CA ALA A 93 -1.72 -10.33 12.84
C ALA A 93 -0.34 -10.99 13.04
N GLY A 94 0.28 -10.72 14.19
CA GLY A 94 1.65 -11.16 14.49
C GLY A 94 2.71 -10.40 13.69
N THR A 95 3.98 -10.57 14.04
CA THR A 95 5.09 -9.77 13.46
C THR A 95 5.63 -10.32 12.14
N GLY A 96 5.24 -11.53 11.74
CA GLY A 96 5.72 -12.19 10.53
C GLY A 96 5.07 -11.65 9.25
N THR A 97 5.38 -12.30 8.13
CA THR A 97 4.93 -11.90 6.79
C THR A 97 3.95 -12.90 6.20
N TRP A 98 2.89 -12.38 5.58
CA TRP A 98 2.00 -13.16 4.73
C TRP A 98 1.85 -12.49 3.37
N THR A 99 1.81 -13.30 2.31
CA THR A 99 1.51 -12.87 0.94
C THR A 99 0.16 -13.42 0.51
N VAL A 100 -0.67 -12.56 -0.09
CA VAL A 100 -1.94 -12.92 -0.71
C VAL A 100 -1.77 -12.74 -2.23
N SER A 101 -1.51 -13.85 -2.91
CA SER A 101 -1.06 -13.91 -4.30
C SER A 101 -2.12 -14.45 -5.27
N GLY A 102 -3.26 -14.92 -4.75
CA GLY A 102 -4.41 -15.34 -5.55
C GLY A 102 -5.18 -14.18 -6.18
N VAL A 103 -6.06 -14.50 -7.14
CA VAL A 103 -7.04 -13.57 -7.73
C VAL A 103 -8.28 -13.59 -6.85
N ASN A 104 -8.31 -12.72 -5.84
CA ASN A 104 -9.29 -12.81 -4.77
C ASN A 104 -10.61 -12.10 -5.11
N THR A 105 -11.71 -12.65 -4.62
CA THR A 105 -13.07 -12.15 -4.89
C THR A 105 -13.83 -11.79 -3.62
N TYR A 106 -13.21 -11.89 -2.44
CA TYR A 106 -13.81 -11.39 -1.21
C TYR A 106 -13.91 -9.86 -1.25
N THR A 107 -15.00 -9.34 -0.69
CA THR A 107 -15.28 -7.89 -0.69
C THR A 107 -15.31 -7.27 0.71
N GLY A 108 -15.16 -8.10 1.74
CA GLY A 108 -15.00 -7.65 3.11
C GLY A 108 -13.69 -6.90 3.34
N THR A 109 -13.53 -6.36 4.54
CA THR A 109 -12.38 -5.52 4.88
C THR A 109 -11.11 -6.35 5.03
N THR A 110 -9.99 -5.79 4.56
CA THR A 110 -8.64 -6.27 4.86
C THR A 110 -8.04 -5.45 6.00
N THR A 111 -7.69 -6.07 7.11
CA THR A 111 -7.11 -5.40 8.28
C THR A 111 -5.72 -5.95 8.59
N VAL A 112 -4.72 -5.07 8.69
CA VAL A 112 -3.35 -5.42 9.06
C VAL A 112 -3.06 -4.87 10.46
N ASN A 113 -3.01 -5.75 11.45
CA ASN A 113 -2.80 -5.44 12.86
C ASN A 113 -1.33 -5.56 13.31
N GLY A 114 -0.47 -6.13 12.48
CA GLY A 114 0.96 -6.25 12.75
C GLY A 114 1.71 -7.00 11.66
N GLY A 115 3.03 -6.80 11.63
CA GLY A 115 3.92 -7.40 10.62
C GLY A 115 3.55 -6.92 9.22
N THR A 116 3.82 -7.75 8.21
CA THR A 116 3.63 -7.36 6.80
C THR A 116 2.58 -8.24 6.11
N LEU A 117 1.61 -7.61 5.45
CA LEU A 117 0.75 -8.25 4.45
C LEU A 117 1.18 -7.76 3.07
N VAL A 118 1.62 -8.67 2.21
CA VAL A 118 1.93 -8.38 0.80
C VAL A 118 0.74 -8.76 -0.06
N ALA A 119 0.23 -7.82 -0.86
CA ALA A 119 -0.84 -8.08 -1.83
C ALA A 119 -0.27 -8.19 -3.24
N GLY A 120 -0.56 -9.30 -3.93
CA GLY A 120 -0.13 -9.52 -5.30
C GLY A 120 0.70 -10.79 -5.46
N GLY A 121 0.50 -11.46 -6.59
CA GLY A 121 1.20 -12.63 -7.07
C GLY A 121 1.48 -12.52 -8.57
N THR A 122 1.99 -13.56 -9.22
CA THR A 122 2.42 -13.45 -10.63
C THR A 122 1.30 -13.20 -11.65
N THR A 123 0.03 -13.31 -11.24
CA THR A 123 -1.15 -13.21 -12.12
C THR A 123 -1.76 -11.81 -12.08
N THR A 124 -2.20 -11.27 -13.21
CA THR A 124 -2.97 -10.01 -13.27
C THR A 124 -4.26 -10.13 -12.47
N GLY A 125 -4.61 -9.07 -11.72
CA GLY A 125 -5.75 -9.06 -10.82
C GLY A 125 -5.57 -9.88 -9.54
N SER A 126 -4.34 -10.33 -9.25
CA SER A 126 -4.02 -10.89 -7.93
C SER A 126 -3.91 -9.80 -6.87
N GLY A 127 -4.06 -10.18 -5.60
CA GLY A 127 -4.01 -9.26 -4.47
C GLY A 127 -5.37 -9.10 -3.81
N VAL A 128 -5.74 -7.88 -3.42
CA VAL A 128 -6.95 -7.57 -2.66
C VAL A 128 -7.90 -6.67 -3.48
N ASN A 129 -7.90 -6.83 -4.80
CA ASN A 129 -8.61 -6.02 -5.78
C ASN A 129 -10.13 -5.93 -5.57
N SER A 130 -10.72 -6.93 -4.91
CA SER A 130 -12.16 -6.95 -4.60
C SER A 130 -12.48 -6.39 -3.20
N SER A 131 -11.47 -6.22 -2.32
CA SER A 131 -11.63 -5.68 -0.97
C SER A 131 -12.07 -4.23 -1.03
N THR A 132 -13.15 -3.87 -0.33
CA THR A 132 -13.72 -2.51 -0.36
C THR A 132 -13.08 -1.54 0.64
N ALA A 133 -12.36 -2.07 1.62
CA ALA A 133 -11.62 -1.28 2.59
C ALA A 133 -10.35 -2.00 3.04
N ILE A 134 -9.30 -1.22 3.28
CA ILE A 134 -8.04 -1.64 3.87
C ILE A 134 -7.79 -0.80 5.11
N VAL A 135 -7.44 -1.44 6.22
CA VAL A 135 -7.06 -0.77 7.47
C VAL A 135 -5.68 -1.26 7.89
N VAL A 136 -4.73 -0.35 8.07
CA VAL A 136 -3.36 -0.68 8.49
C VAL A 136 -3.09 0.01 9.83
N ASN A 137 -2.98 -0.79 10.88
CA ASN A 137 -2.77 -0.29 12.24
C ASN A 137 -1.29 -0.06 12.56
N ALA A 138 -1.04 0.54 13.72
CA ALA A 138 0.30 0.83 14.20
C ALA A 138 1.21 -0.40 14.18
N ALA A 139 2.47 -0.18 13.76
CA ALA A 139 3.49 -1.23 13.60
C ALA A 139 3.15 -2.33 12.57
N ALA A 140 2.19 -2.08 11.68
CA ALA A 140 1.87 -2.94 10.56
C ALA A 140 2.23 -2.31 9.22
N THR A 141 2.51 -3.15 8.24
CA THR A 141 2.79 -2.77 6.86
C THR A 141 1.86 -3.50 5.91
N PHE A 142 1.15 -2.75 5.06
CA PHE A 142 0.54 -3.29 3.86
C PHE A 142 1.46 -2.96 2.69
N ALA A 143 1.92 -3.99 1.98
CA ALA A 143 2.90 -3.83 0.91
C ALA A 143 2.32 -4.28 -0.43
N LEU A 144 2.60 -3.53 -1.49
CA LEU A 144 2.28 -3.95 -2.85
C LEU A 144 3.32 -4.93 -3.34
N GLY A 145 2.87 -6.09 -3.81
CA GLY A 145 3.71 -7.09 -4.46
C GLY A 145 3.84 -6.89 -5.97
N ARG A 146 2.90 -6.14 -6.57
CA ARG A 146 2.77 -5.83 -8.00
C ARG A 146 1.86 -4.61 -8.20
N ASP A 147 1.79 -4.12 -9.43
CA ASP A 147 0.85 -3.08 -9.84
C ASP A 147 -0.61 -3.56 -9.78
N ASN A 148 -1.51 -2.63 -9.46
CA ASN A 148 -2.97 -2.77 -9.56
C ASN A 148 -3.50 -3.99 -8.77
N VAL A 149 -3.10 -4.06 -7.50
CA VAL A 149 -3.44 -5.16 -6.58
C VAL A 149 -4.52 -4.76 -5.58
N ILE A 150 -4.93 -3.50 -5.56
CA ILE A 150 -6.04 -2.97 -4.77
C ILE A 150 -7.20 -2.61 -5.72
N GLY A 151 -8.42 -2.55 -5.20
CA GLY A 151 -9.57 -2.07 -5.97
C GLY A 151 -9.59 -0.55 -6.02
N ASP A 152 -9.87 0.02 -7.19
CA ASP A 152 -9.84 1.47 -7.46
C ASP A 152 -10.71 2.32 -6.54
N LEU A 153 -11.78 1.72 -5.97
CA LEU A 153 -12.69 2.38 -5.03
C LEU A 153 -12.42 2.00 -3.56
N SER A 154 -11.43 1.15 -3.31
CA SER A 154 -11.11 0.67 -1.97
C SER A 154 -10.62 1.83 -1.11
N SER A 155 -11.26 2.05 0.03
CA SER A 155 -10.76 3.02 1.01
C SER A 155 -9.52 2.49 1.72
N LEU A 156 -8.54 3.35 1.97
CA LEU A 156 -7.36 3.00 2.77
C LEU A 156 -7.36 3.82 4.04
N THR A 157 -7.37 3.17 5.21
CA THR A 157 -7.16 3.81 6.50
C THR A 157 -5.80 3.44 7.05
N LEU A 158 -4.92 4.42 7.24
CA LEU A 158 -3.67 4.26 7.97
C LEU A 158 -3.87 4.79 9.39
N ASN A 159 -3.68 3.90 10.38
CA ASN A 159 -3.86 4.16 11.80
C ASN A 159 -2.55 3.97 12.57
N GLY A 160 -1.54 4.76 12.20
CA GLY A 160 -0.15 4.58 12.63
C GLY A 160 0.64 3.58 11.80
N GLY A 161 0.05 3.07 10.71
CA GLY A 161 0.60 2.01 9.87
C GLY A 161 1.38 2.53 8.65
N THR A 162 1.89 1.59 7.87
CA THR A 162 2.65 1.86 6.63
C THR A 162 1.96 1.28 5.41
N LEU A 163 1.76 2.08 4.36
CA LEU A 163 1.63 1.58 3.00
C LEU A 163 3.02 1.60 2.35
N ASP A 164 3.47 0.45 1.85
CA ASP A 164 4.74 0.29 1.14
C ASP A 164 4.45 -0.09 -0.31
N THR A 165 4.70 0.81 -1.26
CA THR A 165 4.42 0.56 -2.67
C THR A 165 5.46 -0.36 -3.31
N ARG A 166 6.66 -0.45 -2.73
CA ARG A 166 7.78 -1.22 -3.29
C ARG A 166 8.02 -0.93 -4.77
N GLY A 167 7.79 0.31 -5.22
CA GLY A 167 7.93 0.70 -6.62
C GLY A 167 6.80 0.22 -7.54
N ASN A 168 5.61 -0.09 -7.02
CA ASN A 168 4.46 -0.52 -7.82
C ASN A 168 3.36 0.53 -7.85
N ASP A 169 2.64 0.57 -8.98
CA ASP A 169 1.54 1.50 -9.23
C ASP A 169 0.22 0.98 -8.67
N ASP A 170 -0.62 1.88 -8.13
CA ASP A 170 -1.99 1.52 -7.76
C ASP A 170 -2.93 2.75 -7.77
N THR A 171 -4.22 2.49 -7.89
CA THR A 171 -5.29 3.49 -7.75
C THR A 171 -6.23 3.04 -6.65
N LEU A 172 -6.55 3.93 -5.73
CA LEU A 172 -7.39 3.66 -4.59
C LEU A 172 -8.43 4.75 -4.40
N GLY A 173 -9.40 4.45 -3.55
CA GLY A 173 -10.35 5.42 -3.03
C GLY A 173 -9.69 6.40 -2.06
N ASN A 174 -10.48 6.88 -1.09
CA ASN A 174 -10.03 7.88 -0.14
C ASN A 174 -8.97 7.30 0.81
N LEU A 175 -7.87 8.05 0.99
CA LEU A 175 -6.90 7.83 2.06
C LEU A 175 -7.41 8.47 3.35
N SER A 176 -7.51 7.73 4.44
CA SER A 176 -7.87 8.21 5.77
C SER A 176 -6.69 8.05 6.71
N LEU A 177 -6.36 9.10 7.45
CA LEU A 177 -5.22 9.13 8.37
C LEU A 177 -5.68 9.29 9.81
N THR A 178 -5.20 8.40 10.68
CA THR A 178 -5.22 8.57 12.13
C THR A 178 -3.80 8.33 12.65
N ASN A 179 -3.32 9.18 13.56
CA ASN A 179 -1.92 9.17 14.05
C ASN A 179 -0.85 9.51 12.98
N LEU A 180 0.40 9.15 13.26
CA LEU A 180 1.55 9.33 12.38
C LEU A 180 1.69 8.11 11.46
N ASN A 181 1.49 8.31 10.15
CA ASN A 181 1.44 7.26 9.13
C ASN A 181 2.62 7.37 8.17
N THR A 182 2.96 6.27 7.52
CA THR A 182 4.01 6.25 6.50
C THR A 182 3.48 5.77 5.15
N LEU A 183 3.86 6.47 4.09
CA LEU A 183 3.79 6.01 2.72
C LEU A 183 5.23 5.86 2.21
N ALA A 184 5.66 4.62 2.00
CA ALA A 184 6.97 4.30 1.46
C ALA A 184 6.85 4.00 -0.04
N LEU A 185 7.59 4.74 -0.87
CA LEU A 185 7.51 4.60 -2.34
C LEU A 185 8.48 3.53 -2.89
N GLY A 186 9.43 3.07 -2.06
CA GLY A 186 10.36 2.00 -2.40
C GLY A 186 11.38 2.35 -3.49
N ASP A 187 12.16 1.35 -3.92
CA ASP A 187 13.13 1.49 -5.00
C ASP A 187 12.44 1.16 -6.34
N GLY A 188 11.92 2.17 -7.03
CA GLY A 188 11.23 1.95 -8.31
C GLY A 188 10.62 3.22 -8.87
N SER A 189 9.73 3.07 -9.84
CA SER A 189 8.85 4.16 -10.27
C SER A 189 7.47 3.86 -9.73
N THR A 190 6.91 4.77 -8.92
CA THR A 190 5.58 4.62 -8.36
C THR A 190 4.67 5.72 -8.89
N THR A 191 3.51 5.35 -9.40
CA THR A 191 2.36 6.22 -9.59
C THR A 191 1.24 5.73 -8.69
N LEU A 192 1.02 6.44 -7.58
CA LEU A 192 -0.02 6.11 -6.61
C LEU A 192 -1.11 7.18 -6.64
N THR A 193 -2.33 6.76 -6.96
CA THR A 193 -3.48 7.67 -7.07
C THR A 193 -4.50 7.41 -5.97
N PHE A 194 -4.92 8.47 -5.29
CA PHE A 194 -6.03 8.47 -4.33
C PHE A 194 -7.18 9.34 -4.84
N SER A 195 -8.41 8.93 -4.53
CA SER A 195 -9.58 9.76 -4.82
C SER A 195 -9.70 10.97 -3.91
N GLY A 196 -9.06 10.96 -2.74
CA GLY A 196 -9.07 12.06 -1.78
C GLY A 196 -8.32 11.74 -0.51
N LEU A 197 -8.27 12.70 0.41
CA LEU A 197 -7.65 12.58 1.72
C LEU A 197 -8.64 12.96 2.82
N THR A 198 -8.72 12.17 3.88
CA THR A 198 -9.36 12.53 5.15
C THR A 198 -8.29 12.49 6.24
N ALA A 199 -7.87 13.66 6.73
CA ALA A 199 -6.86 13.75 7.78
C ALA A 199 -7.54 13.95 9.14
N GLY A 200 -7.41 12.99 10.05
CA GLY A 200 -7.82 13.14 11.44
C GLY A 200 -7.02 14.23 12.16
N VAL A 201 -7.57 14.80 13.23
CA VAL A 201 -6.91 15.85 14.01
C VAL A 201 -5.56 15.34 14.53
N GLY A 202 -4.48 16.06 14.22
CA GLY A 202 -3.12 15.71 14.62
C GLY A 202 -2.53 14.49 13.89
N SER A 203 -3.23 13.94 12.89
CA SER A 203 -2.67 12.91 12.02
C SER A 203 -1.68 13.50 11.03
N MET A 204 -0.71 12.69 10.61
CA MET A 204 0.32 13.08 9.66
C MET A 204 0.60 11.93 8.69
N LEU A 205 0.91 12.26 7.44
CA LEU A 205 1.48 11.34 6.46
C LEU A 205 2.94 11.70 6.22
N ARG A 206 3.85 10.77 6.52
CA ARG A 206 5.25 10.84 6.15
C ARG A 206 5.45 10.06 4.85
N ILE A 207 5.87 10.74 3.80
CA ILE A 207 6.23 10.13 2.52
C ILE A 207 7.74 9.93 2.51
N THR A 208 8.19 8.70 2.34
CA THR A 208 9.61 8.31 2.33
C THR A 208 10.00 7.70 0.99
N GLY A 209 11.25 7.87 0.58
CA GLY A 209 11.76 7.30 -0.65
C GLY A 209 11.29 8.03 -1.91
N TRP A 210 10.73 9.24 -1.77
CA TRP A 210 10.26 10.01 -2.93
C TRP A 210 11.44 10.52 -3.76
N THR A 211 11.39 10.22 -5.06
CA THR A 211 12.37 10.63 -6.07
C THR A 211 11.78 11.43 -7.24
N GLY A 212 10.60 12.05 -7.05
CA GLY A 212 9.88 12.81 -8.07
C GLY A 212 10.41 14.23 -8.34
N LEU A 213 9.65 15.01 -9.11
CA LEU A 213 9.98 16.37 -9.54
C LEU A 213 8.99 17.42 -9.02
N GLU A 214 9.47 18.61 -8.69
CA GLU A 214 8.61 19.73 -8.26
C GLU A 214 7.67 20.25 -9.37
N THR A 215 8.03 20.00 -10.64
CA THR A 215 7.20 20.34 -11.81
C THR A 215 6.16 19.28 -12.14
N GLY A 216 6.13 18.19 -11.37
CA GLY A 216 5.31 17.01 -11.60
C GLY A 216 5.99 15.98 -12.49
N GLY A 217 5.48 14.75 -12.42
CA GLY A 217 6.09 13.58 -13.03
C GLY A 217 7.37 13.14 -12.32
N GLY A 218 8.24 12.46 -13.07
CA GLY A 218 9.42 11.81 -12.52
C GLY A 218 9.17 10.35 -12.19
N THR A 219 10.03 9.78 -11.36
CA THR A 219 9.94 8.37 -10.95
C THR A 219 8.80 8.13 -9.98
N ASP A 220 8.58 9.05 -9.03
CA ASP A 220 7.58 8.90 -7.99
C ASP A 220 6.52 10.00 -8.04
N GLN A 221 5.28 9.59 -8.22
CA GLN A 221 4.09 10.43 -8.29
C GLN A 221 3.07 9.96 -7.27
N VAL A 222 2.61 10.87 -6.43
CA VAL A 222 1.47 10.64 -5.52
C VAL A 222 0.40 11.68 -5.86
N ILE A 223 -0.79 11.21 -6.25
CA ILE A 223 -1.82 12.03 -6.87
C ILE A 223 -3.12 11.96 -6.06
N PHE A 224 -3.69 13.13 -5.75
CA PHE A 224 -5.00 13.25 -5.11
C PHE A 224 -6.01 13.89 -6.08
N THR A 225 -6.87 13.07 -6.68
CA THR A 225 -7.79 13.53 -7.74
C THR A 225 -8.96 14.37 -7.22
N GLY A 226 -9.36 14.19 -5.96
CA GLY A 226 -10.40 15.00 -5.31
C GLY A 226 -9.91 16.37 -4.81
N GLY A 227 -8.63 16.70 -5.02
CA GLY A 227 -8.00 17.90 -4.49
C GLY A 227 -7.68 17.81 -2.98
N LEU A 228 -6.91 18.78 -2.49
CA LEU A 228 -6.51 18.90 -1.10
C LEU A 228 -6.83 20.31 -0.57
N THR A 229 -7.44 20.37 0.61
CA THR A 229 -7.54 21.59 1.41
C THR A 229 -6.18 21.94 2.03
N GLU A 230 -5.99 23.19 2.46
CA GLU A 230 -4.76 23.63 3.12
C GLU A 230 -4.43 22.78 4.37
N THR A 231 -5.44 22.45 5.18
CA THR A 231 -5.26 21.61 6.37
C THR A 231 -4.85 20.18 6.03
N GLN A 232 -5.44 19.61 4.97
CA GLN A 232 -5.06 18.28 4.48
C GLN A 232 -3.63 18.30 3.94
N LEU A 233 -3.26 19.30 3.14
CA LEU A 233 -1.91 19.45 2.60
C LEU A 233 -0.87 19.62 3.73
N ALA A 234 -1.19 20.41 4.75
CA ALA A 234 -0.32 20.60 5.92
C ALA A 234 -0.06 19.31 6.71
N SER A 235 -0.97 18.31 6.62
CA SER A 235 -0.81 17.00 7.23
C SER A 235 0.17 16.08 6.48
N ILE A 236 0.68 16.48 5.33
CA ILE A 236 1.61 15.71 4.51
C ILE A 236 3.03 16.27 4.69
N LYS A 237 4.00 15.38 4.82
CA LYS A 237 5.43 15.70 4.86
C LYS A 237 6.23 14.72 4.04
N PHE A 238 7.19 15.23 3.31
CA PHE A 238 8.21 14.42 2.66
C PHE A 238 9.42 14.27 3.58
N VAL A 239 9.94 13.06 3.69
CA VAL A 239 11.09 12.71 4.53
C VAL A 239 12.22 12.27 3.63
N ASP A 240 13.35 12.95 3.77
CA ASP A 240 14.55 12.74 2.97
C ASP A 240 14.30 12.70 1.43
N PRO A 241 13.46 13.59 0.85
CA PRO A 241 13.12 13.56 -0.57
C PRO A 241 14.36 13.70 -1.45
N ASN A 242 14.46 12.91 -2.51
CA ASN A 242 15.62 12.87 -3.40
C ASN A 242 16.95 12.64 -2.65
N GLY A 243 16.91 12.00 -1.48
CA GLY A 243 18.07 11.78 -0.61
C GLY A 243 18.54 13.04 0.16
N ILE A 244 17.82 14.16 0.06
CA ILE A 244 18.14 15.39 0.78
C ILE A 244 17.63 15.25 2.20
N SER A 245 18.54 15.15 3.18
CA SER A 245 18.12 14.90 4.57
C SER A 245 17.24 16.01 5.15
N GLY A 246 16.12 15.62 5.74
CA GLY A 246 15.20 16.54 6.39
C GLY A 246 13.74 16.11 6.30
N THR A 247 12.87 16.94 6.83
CA THR A 247 11.41 16.81 6.66
C THR A 247 10.90 18.09 6.02
N PHE A 248 10.22 17.95 4.90
CA PHE A 248 9.83 19.04 4.02
C PHE A 248 8.31 19.08 3.87
N ASP A 249 7.77 20.29 3.71
CA ASP A 249 6.35 20.49 3.47
C ASP A 249 5.95 19.98 2.08
N ALA A 250 4.68 19.60 1.95
CA ALA A 250 4.10 19.24 0.66
C ALA A 250 3.49 20.47 -0.01
N ALA A 251 3.66 20.55 -1.33
CA ALA A 251 2.84 21.39 -2.19
C ALA A 251 2.09 20.52 -3.20
N VAL A 252 1.10 21.09 -3.89
CA VAL A 252 0.22 20.38 -4.82
C VAL A 252 0.15 21.12 -6.15
N LEU A 253 0.25 20.36 -7.23
CA LEU A 253 0.14 20.84 -8.61
C LEU A 253 -1.32 20.84 -9.07
N GLY A 254 -1.60 21.50 -10.20
CA GLY A 254 -2.96 21.59 -10.75
C GLY A 254 -3.57 20.25 -11.18
N ASN A 255 -2.76 19.21 -11.37
CA ASN A 255 -3.18 17.84 -11.65
C ASN A 255 -3.45 17.01 -10.37
N GLY A 256 -3.30 17.59 -9.17
CA GLY A 256 -3.46 16.91 -7.89
C GLY A 256 -2.23 16.15 -7.40
N GLU A 257 -1.14 16.16 -8.18
CA GLU A 257 0.13 15.57 -7.77
C GLU A 257 0.79 16.41 -6.67
N ILE A 258 1.26 15.75 -5.62
CA ILE A 258 2.00 16.39 -4.54
C ILE A 258 3.50 16.25 -4.73
N TYR A 259 4.24 17.26 -4.29
CA TYR A 259 5.70 17.27 -4.35
C TYR A 259 6.31 17.87 -3.08
N ALA A 260 7.57 17.55 -2.83
CA ALA A 260 8.32 18.11 -1.71
C ALA A 260 8.74 19.56 -2.01
N VAL A 261 8.45 20.49 -1.10
CA VAL A 261 8.96 21.86 -1.17
C VAL A 261 10.34 21.88 -0.52
N VAL A 262 11.38 21.69 -1.33
CA VAL A 262 12.76 21.76 -0.84
C VAL A 262 13.21 23.21 -0.94
N PRO A 263 13.66 23.86 0.15
CA PRO A 263 14.26 25.18 0.06
C PRO A 263 15.42 25.08 -0.92
N GLU A 264 15.43 25.94 -1.94
CA GLU A 264 16.58 26.03 -2.83
C GLU A 264 17.81 26.16 -1.93
N SER A 265 18.74 25.21 -2.05
CA SER A 265 20.00 25.26 -1.33
C SER A 265 20.54 26.66 -1.55
N SER A 266 20.88 27.38 -0.49
CA SER A 266 21.48 28.71 -0.56
C SER A 266 22.92 28.65 -1.10
N VAL A 267 23.12 27.91 -2.21
CA VAL A 267 24.30 27.92 -3.06
C VAL A 267 23.95 28.79 -4.27
N ALA A 268 24.02 30.09 -4.05
CA ALA A 268 24.44 30.98 -5.12
C ALA A 268 25.73 30.39 -5.74
N GLY A 269 25.66 29.94 -6.99
CA GLY A 269 26.83 29.73 -7.85
C GLY A 269 27.39 28.31 -7.92
N PHE A 270 26.72 27.42 -8.66
CA PHE A 270 27.46 26.60 -9.62
C PHE A 270 26.92 26.89 -11.03
N ILE A 271 27.77 27.57 -11.77
CA ILE A 271 27.61 28.07 -13.13
C ILE A 271 27.38 26.88 -14.08
N LEU A 272 26.19 26.80 -14.70
CA LEU A 272 26.00 26.15 -15.98
C LEU A 272 25.91 27.23 -17.06
N LEU A 273 27.06 27.86 -17.32
CA LEU A 273 27.27 28.68 -18.52
C LEU A 273 27.51 27.73 -19.70
N SER A 274 26.42 27.33 -20.36
CA SER A 274 26.48 26.68 -21.66
C SER A 274 25.42 27.25 -22.58
N ALA A 275 25.91 27.92 -23.63
CA ALA A 275 25.20 28.33 -24.84
C ALA A 275 24.27 29.56 -24.76
N CYS A 276 24.88 30.75 -24.65
CA CYS A 276 24.31 31.95 -25.26
C CYS A 276 25.40 32.73 -26.02
N GLY A 277 25.31 32.71 -27.36
CA GLY A 277 25.76 33.81 -28.20
C GLY A 277 27.23 33.87 -28.63
N PHE A 278 27.65 33.03 -29.59
CA PHE A 278 28.66 33.50 -30.55
C PHE A 278 27.94 34.11 -31.74
N ALA A 279 27.79 35.43 -31.68
CA ALA A 279 27.13 36.23 -32.69
C ALA A 279 27.93 36.29 -34.00
N PHE A 280 27.21 36.16 -35.11
CA PHE A 280 27.57 36.69 -36.42
C PHE A 280 27.95 38.18 -36.33
N ARG A 281 29.14 38.55 -36.82
CA ARG A 281 29.37 39.61 -37.84
C ARG A 281 30.83 40.08 -37.82
N ARG A 282 31.64 39.58 -38.76
CA ARG A 282 32.69 40.39 -39.37
C ARG A 282 32.02 41.33 -40.37
N ARG A 283 32.04 42.63 -40.09
CA ARG A 283 31.87 43.66 -41.11
C ARG A 283 32.99 44.67 -40.94
N ASP A 284 33.81 44.74 -41.99
CA ASP A 284 34.89 45.68 -42.19
C ASP A 284 34.53 47.12 -41.82
N ARG A 285 35.52 47.85 -41.30
CA ARG A 285 35.91 49.15 -41.88
C ARG A 285 37.32 49.58 -41.45
N ARG A 286 38.10 49.85 -42.49
CA ARG A 286 39.38 50.57 -42.58
C ARG A 286 39.43 51.84 -41.71
N ARG A 287 40.62 52.16 -41.17
CA ARG A 287 41.46 53.35 -41.47
C ARG A 287 42.59 53.52 -40.45
N GLY A 288 43.81 53.77 -40.93
CA GLY A 288 44.86 54.46 -40.16
C GLY A 288 46.29 54.08 -40.52
N ALA A 289 46.97 54.99 -41.23
CA ALA A 289 48.37 55.01 -41.69
C ALA A 289 48.72 54.15 -42.91
#